data_AF-A0A958USA3-F1
#
_entry.id   AF-A0A958USA3-F1
#
_cell.length_a   1.000
_cell.length_b   1.000
_cell.length_c   1.000
_cell.angle_alpha   90.00
_cell.angle_beta   90.00
_cell.angle_gamma   90.00
#
_symmetry.space_group_name_H-M   'P 1'
#
loop_
_entity.id
_entity.type
_entity.pdbx_description
1 polymer ?
#
loop_
_entity_poly.entity_id
_entity_poly.type
_entity_poly.pdbx_seq_one_letter_code
_entity_poly.pdbx_strand_id
1 'polypeptide(L)'
;GEIKKNQFLVGFALETENELENAKTKLKKKNLDLIVLNSLNDKGAGFKSETNKVTFIDKLENITNFDLKPKQEVAKDLMDKIIEQLHA
;
A
#
# COMPACT_ATOMS: atom_id res chain seq x y z
N GLY A 1 10.66 5.51 8.81
CA GLY A 1 10.14 6.03 10.07
C GLY A 1 11.14 5.88 11.20
N GLU A 2 12.40 6.28 11.00
CA GLU A 2 13.40 6.27 12.08
C GLU A 2 13.05 7.27 13.20
N ILE A 3 12.48 8.42 12.85
CA ILE A 3 12.01 9.45 13.79
C ILE A 3 10.52 9.37 14.10
N LYS A 4 9.85 8.27 13.70
CA LYS A 4 8.41 8.09 13.91
C LYS A 4 8.14 8.05 15.42
N LYS A 5 7.18 8.85 15.87
CA LYS A 5 6.74 8.88 17.27
C LYS A 5 5.37 8.22 17.37
N ASN A 6 4.34 8.95 16.96
CA ASN A 6 2.94 8.56 17.11
C ASN A 6 2.16 8.62 15.77
N GLN A 7 2.83 8.94 14.66
CA GLN A 7 2.19 9.02 13.35
C GLN A 7 1.83 7.62 12.85
N PHE A 8 0.69 7.50 12.17
CA PHE A 8 0.43 6.36 11.30
C PHE A 8 1.17 6.58 9.97
N LEU A 9 2.19 5.77 9.72
CA LEU A 9 3.12 5.97 8.61
C LEU A 9 2.81 4.97 7.48
N VAL A 10 2.29 5.52 6.38
CA VAL A 10 2.00 4.77 5.14
C VAL A 10 3.14 4.95 4.14
N GLY A 11 3.68 3.85 3.62
CA GLY A 11 4.60 3.87 2.48
C GLY A 11 3.90 3.44 1.19
N PHE A 12 4.47 3.85 0.06
CA PHE A 12 4.09 3.35 -1.25
C PHE A 12 5.30 2.63 -1.87
N ALA A 13 5.04 1.49 -2.49
CA ALA A 13 6.02 0.72 -3.23
C ALA A 13 5.54 0.50 -4.67
N LEU A 14 6.54 0.45 -5.54
CA LEU A 14 6.40 0.10 -6.94
C LEU A 14 7.56 -0.84 -7.23
N GLU A 15 7.26 -2.12 -7.33
CA GLU A 15 8.25 -3.16 -7.54
C GLU A 15 7.98 -3.83 -8.87
N THR A 16 9.03 -4.24 -9.57
CA THR A 16 8.93 -4.97 -10.84
C THR A 16 9.23 -6.46 -10.69
N GLU A 17 9.84 -6.85 -9.57
CA GLU A 17 10.25 -8.22 -9.25
C GLU A 17 10.06 -8.48 -7.75
N ASN A 18 9.73 -9.72 -7.38
CA ASN A 18 9.54 -10.16 -6.00
C ASN A 18 8.68 -9.18 -5.17
N GLU A 19 7.63 -8.65 -5.79
CA GLU A 19 6.95 -7.43 -5.36
C GLU A 19 6.49 -7.48 -3.90
N LEU A 20 5.86 -8.59 -3.52
CA LEU A 20 5.34 -8.80 -2.17
C LEU A 20 6.46 -8.88 -1.12
N GLU A 21 7.52 -9.63 -1.39
CA GLU A 21 8.64 -9.81 -0.45
C GLU A 21 9.42 -8.52 -0.28
N ASN A 22 9.64 -7.79 -1.38
CA ASN A 22 10.26 -6.48 -1.37
C ASN A 22 9.42 -5.46 -0.60
N ALA A 23 8.09 -5.48 -0.75
CA ALA A 23 7.20 -4.62 0.02
C ALA A 23 7.23 -4.95 1.52
N LYS A 24 7.17 -6.23 1.91
CA LYS A 24 7.30 -6.67 3.31
C LYS A 24 8.65 -6.27 3.93
N THR A 25 9.73 -6.42 3.18
CA THR A 25 11.07 -5.99 3.61
C THR A 25 11.11 -4.48 3.84
N LYS A 26 10.56 -3.68 2.91
CA LYS A 26 10.48 -2.22 3.05
C LYS A 26 9.61 -1.80 4.22
N LEU A 27 8.46 -2.45 4.43
CA LEU A 27 7.55 -2.23 5.56
C LEU A 27 8.30 -2.33 6.90
N LYS A 28 9.00 -3.45 7.12
CA LYS A 28 9.81 -3.67 8.35
C LYS A 28 10.97 -2.71 8.44
N LYS A 29 11.80 -2.63 7.40
CA LYS A 29 13.03 -1.81 7.38
C LYS A 29 12.73 -0.33 7.58
N LYS A 30 11.61 0.17 7.07
CA LYS A 30 11.22 1.58 7.18
C LYS A 30 10.27 1.85 8.35
N ASN A 31 9.95 0.86 9.19
CA ASN A 31 9.06 1.01 10.36
C ASN A 31 7.71 1.65 9.97
N LEU A 32 7.08 1.10 8.93
CA LEU A 32 5.79 1.55 8.41
C LEU A 32 4.64 0.82 9.12
N ASP A 33 3.47 1.45 9.20
CA ASP A 33 2.24 0.79 9.66
C ASP A 33 1.48 0.11 8.53
N LEU A 34 1.65 0.64 7.32
CA LEU A 34 1.00 0.17 6.11
C LEU A 34 1.92 0.44 4.92
N ILE A 35 1.95 -0.47 3.96
CA ILE A 35 2.57 -0.25 2.65
C ILE A 35 1.56 -0.55 1.54
N VAL A 36 1.46 0.37 0.58
CA VAL A 36 0.65 0.23 -0.62
C VAL A 36 1.55 -0.19 -1.77
N LEU A 37 1.41 -1.44 -2.21
CA LEU A 37 2.12 -1.98 -3.35
C LEU A 37 1.28 -1.76 -4.62
N ASN A 38 1.83 -1.06 -5.61
CA ASN A 38 1.18 -0.84 -6.90
C ASN A 38 1.66 -1.87 -7.93
N SER A 39 0.75 -2.45 -8.71
CA SER A 39 1.11 -3.29 -9.86
C SER A 39 1.43 -2.43 -11.09
N LEU A 40 2.55 -2.72 -11.77
CA LEU A 40 2.83 -2.25 -13.13
C LEU A 40 2.54 -3.30 -14.20
N ASN A 41 2.33 -4.55 -13.79
CA ASN A 41 2.23 -5.69 -14.69
C ASN A 41 0.83 -5.82 -15.31
N ASP A 42 -0.16 -5.18 -14.72
CA ASP A 42 -1.54 -5.21 -15.19
C ASP A 42 -1.82 -4.06 -16.16
N LYS A 43 -2.36 -4.38 -17.34
CA LYS A 43 -2.76 -3.37 -18.33
C LYS A 43 -3.77 -2.40 -17.71
N GLY A 44 -3.44 -1.11 -17.74
CA GLY A 44 -4.26 -0.04 -17.16
C GLY A 44 -3.92 0.30 -15.69
N ALA A 45 -3.02 -0.42 -15.03
CA ALA A 45 -2.52 -0.05 -13.71
C ALA A 45 -1.34 0.94 -13.80
N GLY A 46 -1.15 1.74 -12.74
CA GLY A 46 0.03 2.59 -12.58
C GLY A 46 -0.06 4.01 -13.13
N PHE A 47 1.07 4.53 -13.61
CA PHE A 47 1.21 5.93 -14.02
C PHE A 47 0.46 6.23 -15.32
N LYS A 48 0.03 7.49 -15.49
CA LYS A 48 -0.66 7.99 -16.69
C LYS A 48 -1.97 7.25 -17.06
N SER A 49 -2.53 6.49 -16.12
CA SER A 49 -3.86 5.87 -16.19
C SER A 49 -4.77 6.46 -15.10
N GLU A 50 -6.08 6.39 -15.28
CA GLU A 50 -7.07 6.76 -14.25
C GLU A 50 -7.34 5.62 -13.25
N THR A 51 -6.92 4.40 -13.58
CA THR A 51 -7.09 3.21 -12.74
C THR A 51 -5.79 2.78 -12.08
N ASN A 52 -5.91 2.01 -11.01
CA ASN A 52 -4.78 1.38 -10.33
C ASN A 52 -5.20 0.02 -9.77
N LYS A 53 -4.23 -0.87 -9.62
CA LYS A 53 -4.40 -2.16 -8.96
C LYS A 53 -3.36 -2.23 -7.86
N VAL A 54 -3.83 -2.36 -6.63
CA VAL A 54 -2.98 -2.22 -5.45
C VAL A 54 -3.18 -3.36 -4.47
N THR A 55 -2.14 -3.62 -3.72
CA THR A 55 -2.17 -4.52 -2.56
C THR A 55 -1.76 -3.73 -1.33
N PHE A 56 -2.58 -3.76 -0.29
CA PHE A 56 -2.25 -3.20 1.01
C PHE A 56 -1.65 -4.28 1.90
N ILE A 57 -0.56 -3.95 2.57
CA ILE A 57 0.11 -4.85 3.52
C ILE A 57 0.32 -4.08 4.82
N ASP A 58 -0.33 -4.52 5.90
CA ASP A 58 -0.20 -3.88 7.21
C ASP A 58 1.03 -4.37 7.99
N LYS A 59 1.33 -3.73 9.13
CA LYS A 59 2.46 -4.08 10.02
C LYS A 59 2.45 -5.53 10.54
N LEU A 60 1.29 -6.19 10.53
CA LEU A 60 1.13 -7.60 10.92
C LEU A 60 1.26 -8.54 9.71
N GLU A 61 1.60 -7.98 8.54
CA GLU A 61 1.66 -8.64 7.24
C GLU A 61 0.31 -9.19 6.75
N ASN A 62 -0.82 -8.66 7.24
CA ASN A 62 -2.10 -8.96 6.62
C ASN A 62 -2.15 -8.31 5.24
N ILE A 63 -2.63 -9.08 4.25
CA ILE A 63 -2.65 -8.68 2.85
C ILE A 63 -4.10 -8.44 2.43
N THR A 64 -4.38 -7.26 1.88
CA THR A 64 -5.65 -6.94 1.24
C THR A 64 -5.40 -6.62 -0.23
N ASN A 65 -5.92 -7.44 -1.13
CA ASN A 65 -5.80 -7.26 -2.56
C ASN A 65 -7.01 -6.50 -3.11
N PHE A 66 -6.75 -5.58 -4.03
CA PHE A 66 -7.79 -4.87 -4.77
C PHE A 66 -7.64 -5.18 -6.26
N ASP A 67 -8.77 -5.38 -6.93
CA ASP A 67 -8.81 -5.45 -8.39
C ASP A 67 -8.51 -4.09 -9.02
N LEU A 68 -8.32 -4.07 -10.34
CA LEU A 68 -8.13 -2.83 -11.09
C LEU A 68 -9.37 -1.94 -10.93
N LYS A 69 -9.20 -0.78 -10.31
CA LYS A 69 -10.29 0.16 -10.02
C LYS A 69 -9.84 1.62 -10.16
N PRO A 70 -10.75 2.61 -10.23
CA PRO A 70 -10.39 4.02 -10.32
C PRO A 70 -9.49 4.47 -9.16
N LYS A 71 -8.52 5.35 -9.41
CA LYS A 71 -7.61 5.88 -8.39
C LYS A 71 -8.34 6.59 -7.26
N GLN A 72 -9.46 7.24 -7.55
CA GLN A 72 -10.31 7.87 -6.54
C GLN A 72 -10.85 6.85 -5.55
N GLU A 73 -11.25 5.67 -6.03
CA GLU A 73 -11.74 4.60 -5.17
C GLU A 73 -10.60 3.95 -4.37
N VAL A 74 -9.41 3.78 -4.96
CA VAL A 74 -8.21 3.32 -4.21
C VAL A 74 -7.87 4.30 -3.08
N ALA A 75 -7.95 5.60 -3.35
CA ALA A 75 -7.72 6.62 -2.33
C ALA A 75 -8.75 6.53 -1.19
N LYS A 76 -10.01 6.25 -1.53
CA LYS A 76 -11.06 6.01 -0.53
C LYS A 76 -10.75 4.77 0.31
N ASP A 77 -10.41 3.64 -0.31
CA ASP A 77 -10.06 2.41 0.41
C ASP A 77 -8.87 2.63 1.35
N LEU A 78 -7.86 3.39 0.91
CA LEU A 78 -6.70 3.71 1.72
C LEU A 78 -7.08 4.53 2.95
N MET A 79 -7.92 5.55 2.77
CA MET A 79 -8.40 6.37 3.89
C MET A 79 -9.25 5.56 4.86
N ASP A 80 -10.16 4.73 4.34
CA ASP A 80 -10.98 3.83 5.16
C ASP A 80 -10.10 2.87 5.97
N LYS A 81 -9.03 2.32 5.36
CA LYS A 81 -8.08 1.44 6.04
C LYS A 81 -7.28 2.15 7.13
N ILE A 82 -6.84 3.39 6.88
CA ILE A 82 -6.13 4.20 7.87
C ILE A 82 -7.05 4.49 9.07
N ILE A 83 -8.32 4.86 8.83
CA ILE A 83 -9.29 5.14 9.89
C ILE A 83 -9.56 3.88 10.72
N GLU A 84 -9.80 2.74 10.07
CA GLU A 84 -9.99 1.44 10.74
C GLU A 84 -8.83 1.15 11.72
N GLN A 85 -7.58 1.30 11.25
CA GLN A 85 -6.40 0.99 12.05
C GLN A 85 -6.11 2.02 13.16
N LEU A 86 -6.55 3.27 13.01
CA LEU A 86 -6.42 4.28 14.06
C LEU A 86 -7.43 4.09 15.20
N HIS A 87 -8.55 3.40 14.95
CA HIS A 87 -9.62 3.17 15.92
C HIS A 87 -9.75 1.71 16.39
N ALA A 88 -8.84 0.82 15.95
CA ALA A 88 -8.79 -0.59 16.32
C ALA A 88 -8.15 -0.85 17.68
#